data_AF-A0A7C6XW55-F1
#
_entry.id   AF-A0A7C6XW55-F1
#
_cell.length_a   1.000
_cell.length_b   1.000
_cell.length_c   1.000
_cell.angle_alpha   90.00
_cell.angle_beta   90.00
_cell.angle_gamma   90.00
#
_symmetry.space_group_name_H-M   'P 1'
#
loop_
_entity.id
_entity.type
_entity.pdbx_description
1 polymer ?
#
loop_
_entity_poly.entity_id
_entity_poly.type
_entity_poly.pdbx_seq_one_letter_code
_entity_poly.pdbx_strand_id
1 'polypeptide(L)'
;MKNKKRSPVLLIVLTLICVSAIIAAAYYGQLYKKDSESFESYRGKSDEVVGSLNSKLESSGSEIARLQDEVNRLNEEKAAIQADFDRLTEDAALKVDPEIKQSLEEQLRELTEKSLELELRIKEKDAMVSELTAQLRLAQDNLDKLKELYEEEAVYDINTQYDIVNRLNSLLRNTPYYEIEEVPDPPLTDENGEPLLDEEGNPQTVTKKVYYRISLYYEDLMNGHHFSFDADTAWHTASLVKLPFALSIFEAASDYAEEHPEEYEKMLAAAVRYEESKPDTPPPLKTQKDENGETIVLPPPLYAGTDYPYDFYKEFAYLERESFQSGSGKIIEGGEGVVYSHLKLFEYLLRFSDNVAYYRLKEAYGTELHRALVRRLECGPMSSSLASISARDGGKVLRATYDFMLAGRTYSEFMYEAMTHSGQSVMIADVVAPTPCAHKYGWDKGNYHDAAIIYDERPYVLVILTDMDTGSGEINAYIQSIVRQIVKLHESFK
;
A
#
# COMPACT_ATOMS: atom_id res chain seq x y z
N MET A 1 60.79 -29.15 -0.08
CA MET A 1 59.92 -29.11 -1.28
C MET A 1 58.86 -28.03 -1.10
N LYS A 2 58.72 -27.17 -2.11
CA LYS A 2 57.69 -26.14 -2.38
C LYS A 2 56.78 -25.68 -1.22
N ASN A 3 57.05 -24.45 -0.77
CA ASN A 3 56.10 -23.49 -0.20
C ASN A 3 54.72 -23.58 -0.90
N LYS A 4 53.74 -24.26 -0.30
CA LYS A 4 52.33 -23.99 -0.58
C LYS A 4 51.92 -22.85 0.33
N LYS A 5 51.75 -21.68 -0.29
CA LYS A 5 51.13 -20.50 0.30
C LYS A 5 49.86 -20.94 1.06
N ARG A 6 49.87 -20.75 2.38
CA ARG A 6 48.65 -20.67 3.18
C ARG A 6 47.72 -19.68 2.47
N SER A 7 46.43 -19.99 2.37
CA SER A 7 45.45 -19.12 1.73
C SER A 7 44.74 -18.29 2.80
N PRO A 8 45.26 -17.10 3.18
CA PRO A 8 44.51 -16.12 3.98
C PRO A 8 43.29 -15.55 3.23
N VAL A 9 43.04 -16.02 1.99
CA VAL A 9 41.97 -15.53 1.12
C VAL A 9 40.60 -15.99 1.60
N LEU A 10 40.47 -17.19 2.17
CA LEU A 10 39.16 -17.68 2.64
C LEU A 10 38.69 -16.94 3.91
N LEU A 11 39.64 -16.63 4.82
CA LEU A 11 39.43 -15.88 6.05
C LEU A 11 38.92 -14.46 5.78
N ILE A 12 39.51 -13.77 4.79
CA ILE A 12 39.11 -12.42 4.39
C ILE A 12 37.72 -12.43 3.73
N VAL A 13 37.40 -13.45 2.94
CA VAL A 13 36.14 -13.52 2.18
C VAL A 13 34.93 -13.75 3.09
N LEU A 14 34.99 -14.67 4.07
CA LEU A 14 33.84 -14.93 4.96
C LEU A 14 33.55 -13.74 5.90
N THR A 15 34.58 -13.12 6.46
CA THR A 15 34.42 -11.93 7.31
C THR A 15 33.91 -10.73 6.50
N LEU A 16 34.39 -10.53 5.27
CA LEU A 16 33.90 -9.45 4.40
C LEU A 16 32.44 -9.67 3.97
N ILE A 17 32.02 -10.90 3.67
CA ILE A 17 30.64 -11.20 3.26
C ILE A 17 29.68 -10.91 4.43
N CYS A 18 29.98 -11.38 5.64
CA CYS A 18 29.09 -11.16 6.80
C CYS A 18 29.06 -9.68 7.23
N VAL A 19 30.20 -8.98 7.23
CA VAL A 19 30.25 -7.55 7.52
C VAL A 19 29.51 -6.74 6.45
N SER A 20 29.61 -7.14 5.17
CA SER A 20 28.85 -6.50 4.09
C SER A 20 27.34 -6.75 4.20
N ALA A 21 26.90 -7.92 4.65
CA ALA A 21 25.50 -8.25 4.85
C ALA A 21 24.91 -7.49 6.05
N ILE A 22 25.66 -7.34 7.15
CA ILE A 22 25.24 -6.57 8.34
C ILE A 22 25.23 -5.07 8.03
N ILE A 23 26.25 -4.55 7.33
CA ILE A 23 26.27 -3.15 6.88
C ILE A 23 25.16 -2.90 5.87
N ALA A 24 24.89 -3.83 4.95
CA ALA A 24 23.76 -3.74 4.03
C ALA A 24 22.44 -3.77 4.78
N ALA A 25 22.23 -4.67 5.75
CA ALA A 25 21.01 -4.70 6.56
C ALA A 25 20.80 -3.39 7.33
N ALA A 26 21.86 -2.84 7.95
CA ALA A 26 21.80 -1.55 8.65
C ALA A 26 21.59 -0.35 7.71
N TYR A 27 22.22 -0.37 6.53
CA TYR A 27 22.10 0.68 5.52
C TYR A 27 20.75 0.63 4.79
N TYR A 28 20.24 -0.56 4.49
CA TYR A 28 18.94 -0.75 3.86
C TYR A 28 17.78 -0.58 4.85
N GLY A 29 17.94 -0.98 6.11
CA GLY A 29 17.02 -0.63 7.20
C GLY A 29 16.84 0.88 7.35
N GLN A 30 17.88 1.68 7.09
CA GLN A 30 17.77 3.14 7.02
C GLN A 30 17.17 3.68 5.70
N LEU A 31 17.23 2.92 4.60
CA LEU A 31 16.72 3.30 3.27
C LEU A 31 15.25 2.93 3.02
N TYR A 32 14.60 2.16 3.89
CA TYR A 32 13.19 1.74 3.78
C TYR A 32 12.15 2.87 3.89
N LYS A 33 12.54 4.11 3.60
CA LYS A 33 11.65 5.23 3.32
C LYS A 33 11.19 5.33 1.86
N LYS A 34 11.72 4.54 0.91
CA LYS A 34 11.34 4.63 -0.51
C LYS A 34 11.39 3.29 -1.27
N ASP A 35 10.24 2.93 -1.85
CA ASP A 35 9.98 1.98 -2.95
C ASP A 35 9.97 0.45 -2.70
N SER A 36 9.00 -0.19 -3.36
CA SER A 36 8.68 -1.63 -3.31
C SER A 36 9.44 -2.49 -4.34
N GLU A 37 9.91 -1.92 -5.46
CA GLU A 37 10.64 -2.66 -6.51
C GLU A 37 12.04 -3.14 -6.05
N SER A 38 12.62 -2.53 -5.02
CA SER A 38 13.88 -2.99 -4.42
C SER A 38 13.75 -4.27 -3.58
N PHE A 39 12.53 -4.66 -3.21
CA PHE A 39 12.26 -5.71 -2.21
C PHE A 39 12.44 -7.15 -2.73
N GLU A 40 11.90 -7.50 -3.91
CA GLU A 40 12.09 -8.84 -4.51
C GLU A 40 13.57 -9.13 -4.78
N SER A 41 14.31 -8.13 -5.23
CA SER A 41 15.76 -8.24 -5.44
C SER A 41 16.52 -8.43 -4.12
N TYR A 42 16.06 -7.82 -3.03
CA TYR A 42 16.68 -7.93 -1.70
C TYR A 42 16.45 -9.31 -1.09
N ARG A 43 15.21 -9.80 -1.05
CA ARG A 43 14.89 -11.11 -0.46
C ARG A 43 15.54 -12.25 -1.24
N GLY A 44 15.52 -12.18 -2.58
CA GLY A 44 16.24 -13.14 -3.42
C GLY A 44 17.74 -13.21 -3.08
N LYS A 45 18.38 -12.05 -2.86
CA LYS A 45 19.80 -11.99 -2.46
C LYS A 45 20.04 -12.44 -1.02
N SER A 46 19.14 -12.12 -0.10
CA SER A 46 19.26 -12.52 1.31
C SER A 46 19.09 -14.03 1.48
N ASP A 47 18.08 -14.62 0.84
CA ASP A 47 17.82 -16.07 0.88
C ASP A 47 18.94 -16.85 0.18
N GLU A 48 19.52 -16.31 -0.90
CA GLU A 48 20.72 -16.86 -1.55
C GLU A 48 21.94 -16.81 -0.63
N VAL A 49 22.14 -15.71 0.11
CA VAL A 49 23.26 -15.58 1.07
C VAL A 49 23.07 -16.51 2.27
N VAL A 50 21.88 -16.60 2.85
CA VAL A 50 21.58 -17.51 3.97
C VAL A 50 21.71 -18.97 3.53
N GLY A 51 21.18 -19.33 2.35
CA GLY A 51 21.35 -20.66 1.76
C GLY A 51 22.81 -21.00 1.50
N SER A 52 23.60 -20.05 0.97
CA SER A 52 25.04 -20.22 0.75
C SER A 52 25.81 -20.40 2.06
N LEU A 53 25.44 -19.65 3.11
CA LEU A 53 26.04 -19.76 4.43
C LEU A 53 25.74 -21.10 5.07
N ASN A 54 24.48 -21.55 5.07
CA ASN A 54 24.09 -22.85 5.61
C ASN A 54 24.80 -24.02 4.91
N SER A 55 24.85 -24.00 3.57
CA SER A 55 25.57 -25.01 2.80
C SER A 55 27.08 -25.04 3.11
N LYS A 56 27.71 -23.86 3.28
CA LYS A 56 29.12 -23.77 3.69
C LYS A 56 29.35 -24.22 5.14
N LEU A 57 28.37 -24.01 6.02
CA LEU A 57 28.41 -24.43 7.43
C LEU A 57 28.37 -25.96 7.54
N GLU A 58 27.47 -26.61 6.79
CA GLU A 58 27.39 -28.07 6.67
C GLU A 58 28.67 -28.67 6.07
N SER A 59 29.20 -28.07 5.00
CA SER A 59 30.46 -28.51 4.37
C SER A 59 31.65 -28.37 5.33
N SER A 60 31.72 -27.30 6.11
CA SER A 60 32.81 -27.06 7.06
C SER A 60 32.73 -28.02 8.25
N GLY A 61 31.52 -28.30 8.76
CA GLY A 61 31.31 -29.30 9.80
C GLY A 61 31.71 -30.71 9.36
N SER A 62 31.41 -31.06 8.11
CA SER A 62 31.80 -32.35 7.52
C SER A 62 33.32 -32.51 7.39
N GLU A 63 34.02 -31.44 7.00
CA GLU A 63 35.49 -31.46 6.89
C GLU A 63 36.18 -31.51 8.26
N ILE A 64 35.63 -30.83 9.28
CA ILE A 64 36.12 -30.94 10.67
C ILE A 64 36.03 -32.39 11.16
N ALA A 65 34.89 -33.04 10.97
CA ALA A 65 34.70 -34.44 11.37
C ALA A 65 35.71 -35.38 10.69
N ARG A 66 35.93 -35.18 9.38
CA ARG A 66 36.92 -35.94 8.61
C ARG A 66 38.35 -35.72 9.12
N LEU A 67 38.74 -34.48 9.42
CA LEU A 67 40.08 -34.17 9.93
C LEU A 67 40.29 -34.75 11.34
N GLN A 68 39.26 -34.75 12.18
CA GLN A 68 39.30 -35.38 13.51
C GLN A 68 39.49 -36.90 13.40
N ASP A 69 38.80 -37.56 12.47
CA ASP A 69 39.01 -38.98 12.19
C ASP A 69 40.44 -39.27 11.70
N GLU A 70 41.01 -38.39 10.87
CA GLU A 70 42.39 -38.52 10.40
C GLU A 70 43.40 -38.35 11.55
N VAL A 71 43.19 -37.37 12.43
CA VAL A 71 44.00 -37.18 13.65
C VAL A 71 43.93 -38.41 14.55
N ASN A 72 42.74 -38.98 14.76
CA ASN A 72 42.57 -40.19 15.56
C ASN A 72 43.38 -41.37 15.00
N ARG A 73 43.31 -41.60 13.69
CA ARG A 73 44.11 -42.65 13.01
C ARG A 73 45.61 -42.42 13.13
N LEU A 74 46.07 -41.18 12.96
CA LEU A 74 47.49 -40.85 13.09
C LEU A 74 47.98 -41.04 14.54
N ASN A 75 47.13 -40.78 15.53
CA ASN A 75 47.44 -41.05 16.94
C ASN A 75 47.52 -42.56 17.23
N GLU A 76 46.65 -43.37 16.64
CA GLU A 76 46.72 -44.84 16.71
C GLU A 76 48.01 -45.37 16.07
N GLU A 77 48.38 -44.86 14.89
CA GLU A 77 49.63 -45.22 14.20
C GLU A 77 50.86 -44.83 15.03
N LYS A 78 50.85 -43.63 15.62
CA LYS A 78 51.90 -43.18 16.54
C LYS A 78 52.03 -44.10 17.76
N ALA A 79 50.90 -44.52 18.35
CA ALA A 79 50.89 -45.43 19.49
C ALA A 79 51.47 -46.81 19.13
N ALA A 80 51.19 -47.33 17.93
CA ALA A 80 51.77 -48.57 17.43
C ALA A 80 53.30 -48.45 17.24
N ILE A 81 53.77 -47.36 16.63
CA ILE A 81 55.20 -47.08 16.46
C ILE A 81 55.92 -46.95 17.81
N GLN A 82 55.28 -46.33 18.81
CA GLN A 82 55.84 -46.24 20.16
C GLN A 82 55.96 -47.63 20.81
N ALA A 83 54.96 -48.51 20.65
CA ALA A 83 55.02 -49.87 21.16
C ALA A 83 56.14 -50.70 20.50
N ASP A 84 56.34 -50.55 19.18
CA ASP A 84 57.44 -51.18 18.46
C ASP A 84 58.80 -50.63 18.90
N PHE A 85 58.89 -49.32 19.13
CA PHE A 85 60.09 -48.66 19.65
C PHE A 85 60.48 -49.18 21.04
N ASP A 86 59.51 -49.30 21.95
CA ASP A 86 59.73 -49.80 23.32
C ASP A 86 60.23 -51.25 23.29
N ARG A 87 59.61 -52.10 22.46
CA ARG A 87 60.01 -53.49 22.27
C ARG A 87 61.43 -53.63 21.70
N LEU A 88 61.77 -52.86 20.66
CA LEU A 88 63.09 -52.91 20.04
C LEU A 88 64.18 -52.37 20.98
N THR A 89 63.85 -51.41 21.84
CA THR A 89 64.76 -50.88 22.86
C THR A 89 65.09 -51.95 23.91
N GLU A 90 64.10 -52.73 24.34
CA GLU A 90 64.29 -53.87 25.24
C GLU A 90 65.14 -54.98 24.61
N ASP A 91 64.86 -55.34 23.34
CA ASP A 91 65.64 -56.32 22.58
C ASP A 91 67.10 -55.87 22.37
N ALA A 92 67.33 -54.59 22.07
CA ALA A 92 68.67 -54.03 21.92
C ALA A 92 69.49 -54.04 23.22
N ALA A 93 68.83 -53.89 24.37
CA ALA A 93 69.48 -53.97 25.69
C ALA A 93 69.97 -55.39 26.05
N LEU A 94 69.38 -56.42 25.44
CA LEU A 94 69.66 -57.84 25.72
C LEU A 94 70.70 -58.47 24.76
N LYS A 95 71.07 -57.80 23.65
CA LYS A 95 71.95 -58.35 22.60
C LYS A 95 73.41 -57.93 22.79
N VAL A 96 74.33 -58.90 22.70
CA VAL A 96 75.78 -58.71 22.86
C VAL A 96 76.53 -58.73 21.52
N ASP A 97 75.90 -59.23 20.44
CA ASP A 97 76.47 -59.27 19.10
C ASP A 97 76.53 -57.86 18.46
N PRO A 98 77.70 -57.35 18.07
CA PRO A 98 77.87 -56.00 17.54
C PRO A 98 77.11 -55.72 16.23
N GLU A 99 77.01 -56.71 15.33
CA GLU A 99 76.34 -56.52 14.03
C GLU A 99 74.82 -56.44 14.20
N ILE A 100 74.27 -57.30 15.07
CA ILE A 100 72.84 -57.29 15.40
C ILE A 100 72.46 -56.01 16.14
N LYS A 101 73.31 -55.55 17.06
CA LYS A 101 73.09 -54.30 17.80
C LYS A 101 73.08 -53.09 16.87
N GLN A 102 73.99 -53.03 15.91
CA GLN A 102 74.04 -51.94 14.93
C GLN A 102 72.77 -51.91 14.04
N SER A 103 72.30 -53.07 13.60
CA SER A 103 71.05 -53.19 12.82
C SER A 103 69.81 -52.73 13.61
N LEU A 104 69.73 -53.06 14.90
CA LEU A 104 68.65 -52.60 15.79
C LEU A 104 68.71 -51.08 16.04
N GLU A 105 69.91 -50.52 16.22
CA GLU A 105 70.10 -49.07 16.37
C GLU A 105 69.69 -48.29 15.11
N GLU A 106 69.86 -48.86 13.92
CA GLU A 106 69.42 -48.26 12.65
C GLU A 106 67.89 -48.28 12.52
N GLN A 107 67.24 -49.40 12.86
CA GLN A 107 65.77 -49.49 12.93
C GLN A 107 65.17 -48.51 13.95
N LEU A 108 65.82 -48.34 15.10
CA LEU A 108 65.39 -47.40 16.14
C LEU A 108 65.46 -45.94 15.65
N ARG A 109 66.49 -45.59 14.85
CA ARG A 109 66.60 -44.27 14.21
C ARG A 109 65.49 -44.04 13.20
N GLU A 110 65.21 -45.02 12.33
CA GLU A 110 64.12 -44.93 11.35
C GLU A 110 62.76 -44.74 12.02
N LEU A 111 62.49 -45.45 13.12
CA LEU A 111 61.25 -45.28 13.90
C LEU A 111 61.18 -43.91 14.59
N THR A 112 62.31 -43.39 15.07
CA THR A 112 62.39 -42.05 15.65
C THR A 112 62.05 -40.97 14.61
N GLU A 113 62.59 -41.08 13.41
CA GLU A 113 62.29 -40.14 12.31
C GLU A 113 60.82 -40.21 11.88
N LYS A 114 60.24 -41.41 11.76
CA LYS A 114 58.82 -41.60 11.44
C LYS A 114 57.90 -41.03 12.53
N SER A 115 58.25 -41.22 13.81
CA SER A 115 57.49 -40.68 14.95
C SER A 115 57.48 -39.15 14.94
N LEU A 116 58.63 -38.53 14.66
CA LEU A 116 58.75 -37.07 14.54
C LEU A 116 57.93 -36.52 13.35
N GLU A 117 57.92 -37.23 12.21
CA GLU A 117 57.12 -36.85 11.05
C GLU A 117 55.61 -36.93 11.35
N LEU A 118 55.17 -37.98 12.06
CA LEU A 118 53.78 -38.13 12.50
C LEU A 118 53.37 -37.04 13.48
N GLU A 119 54.22 -36.69 14.45
CA GLU A 119 53.95 -35.58 15.38
C GLU A 119 53.74 -34.24 14.67
N LEU A 120 54.56 -33.95 13.65
CA LEU A 120 54.39 -32.75 12.84
C LEU A 120 53.06 -32.76 12.08
N ARG A 121 52.69 -33.89 11.48
CA ARG A 121 51.41 -34.03 10.76
C ARG A 121 50.20 -33.90 11.69
N ILE A 122 50.22 -34.53 12.86
CA ILE A 122 49.16 -34.42 13.87
C ILE A 122 49.01 -32.96 14.28
N LYS A 123 50.12 -32.29 14.62
CA LYS A 123 50.12 -30.87 15.02
C LYS A 123 49.58 -29.94 13.93
N GLU A 124 49.92 -30.20 12.66
CA GLU A 124 49.38 -29.45 11.53
C GLU A 124 47.86 -29.65 11.39
N LYS A 125 47.38 -30.89 11.51
CA LYS A 125 45.95 -31.23 11.40
C LYS A 125 45.13 -30.71 12.57
N ASP A 126 45.65 -30.78 13.80
CA ASP A 126 45.02 -30.19 15.00
C ASP A 126 44.90 -28.68 14.90
N ALA A 127 45.91 -28.01 14.34
CA ALA A 127 45.85 -26.58 14.07
C ALA A 127 44.76 -26.24 13.04
N MET A 128 44.61 -27.05 11.98
CA MET A 128 43.53 -26.89 11.00
C MET A 128 42.15 -27.11 11.61
N VAL A 129 41.97 -28.14 12.44
CA VAL A 129 40.72 -28.41 13.16
C VAL A 129 40.36 -27.25 14.09
N SER A 130 41.33 -26.74 14.85
CA SER A 130 41.13 -25.60 15.76
C SER A 130 40.73 -24.33 15.01
N GLU A 131 41.38 -24.05 13.87
CA GLU A 131 41.08 -22.89 13.04
C GLU A 131 39.67 -22.98 12.42
N LEU A 132 39.30 -24.12 11.84
CA LEU A 132 37.97 -24.35 11.28
C LEU A 132 36.87 -24.30 12.35
N THR A 133 37.14 -24.81 13.55
CA THR A 133 36.19 -24.76 14.67
C THR A 133 35.94 -23.32 15.14
N ALA A 134 36.98 -22.49 15.19
CA ALA A 134 36.84 -21.07 15.49
C ALA A 134 36.04 -20.32 14.41
N GLN A 135 36.24 -20.66 13.13
CA GLN A 135 35.46 -20.10 12.02
C GLN A 135 33.98 -20.49 12.10
N LEU A 136 33.69 -21.77 12.41
CA LEU A 136 32.32 -22.26 12.56
C LEU A 136 31.57 -21.52 13.66
N ARG A 137 32.23 -21.30 14.81
CA ARG A 137 31.67 -20.57 15.94
C ARG A 137 31.37 -19.11 15.60
N LEU A 138 32.30 -18.42 14.93
CA LEU A 138 32.08 -17.03 14.51
C LEU A 138 30.91 -16.92 13.52
N ALA A 139 30.77 -17.88 12.60
CA ALA A 139 29.65 -17.92 11.66
C ALA A 139 28.31 -18.17 12.38
N GLN A 140 28.29 -19.05 13.38
CA GLN A 140 27.12 -19.29 14.24
C GLN A 140 26.73 -18.04 15.03
N ASP A 141 27.69 -17.41 15.72
CA ASP A 141 27.44 -16.18 16.50
C ASP A 141 26.89 -15.04 15.60
N ASN A 142 27.36 -14.95 14.35
CA ASN A 142 26.84 -13.96 13.40
C ASN A 142 25.44 -14.32 12.89
N LEU A 143 25.15 -15.60 12.67
CA LEU A 143 23.81 -16.07 12.28
C LEU A 143 22.80 -15.81 13.40
N ASP A 144 23.19 -16.05 14.64
CA ASP A 144 22.33 -15.82 15.81
C ASP A 144 22.08 -14.33 16.02
N LYS A 145 23.08 -13.46 15.83
CA LYS A 145 22.87 -11.99 15.80
C LYS A 145 21.97 -11.54 14.66
N LEU A 146 22.07 -12.17 13.49
CA LEU A 146 21.19 -11.86 12.36
C LEU A 146 19.74 -12.23 12.73
N LYS A 147 19.53 -13.41 13.31
CA LYS A 147 18.21 -13.84 13.81
C LYS A 147 17.69 -12.93 14.91
N GLU A 148 18.54 -12.53 15.85
CA GLU A 148 18.20 -11.60 16.92
C GLU A 148 17.79 -10.24 16.35
N LEU A 149 18.45 -9.72 15.32
CA LEU A 149 17.99 -8.52 14.61
C LEU A 149 16.63 -8.72 13.91
N TYR A 150 16.39 -9.90 13.32
CA TYR A 150 15.08 -10.24 12.73
C TYR A 150 13.98 -10.43 13.78
N GLU A 151 14.30 -10.88 14.99
CA GLU A 151 13.36 -11.18 16.07
C GLU A 151 13.14 -9.99 17.03
N GLU A 152 14.17 -9.22 17.38
CA GLU A 152 14.09 -8.02 18.24
C GLU A 152 13.64 -6.76 17.46
N GLU A 153 13.88 -6.66 16.15
CA GLU A 153 13.30 -5.60 15.29
C GLU A 153 12.00 -6.03 14.57
N ALA A 154 11.34 -7.11 15.01
CA ALA A 154 10.02 -7.50 14.52
C ALA A 154 8.91 -6.54 15.00
N VAL A 155 9.01 -5.28 14.57
CA VAL A 155 7.91 -4.31 14.56
C VAL A 155 6.95 -4.60 13.40
N TYR A 156 7.33 -5.47 12.46
CA TYR A 156 6.52 -5.81 11.29
C TYR A 156 6.63 -7.30 10.92
N ASP A 157 5.50 -8.01 10.81
CA ASP A 157 5.44 -9.34 10.20
C ASP A 157 5.56 -9.22 8.67
N ILE A 158 6.80 -9.13 8.19
CA ILE A 158 7.16 -8.95 6.79
C ILE A 158 6.61 -10.07 5.89
N ASN A 159 6.47 -11.30 6.40
CA ASN A 159 5.93 -12.41 5.62
C ASN A 159 4.43 -12.24 5.39
N THR A 160 3.70 -11.85 6.44
CA THR A 160 2.27 -11.56 6.35
C THR A 160 2.01 -10.35 5.44
N GLN A 161 2.80 -9.28 5.55
CA GLN A 161 2.72 -8.12 4.64
C GLN A 161 2.93 -8.52 3.18
N TYR A 162 3.94 -9.35 2.88
CA TYR A 162 4.20 -9.84 1.54
C TYR A 162 3.02 -10.65 0.97
N ASP A 163 2.45 -11.55 1.77
CA ASP A 163 1.29 -12.35 1.36
C ASP A 163 0.05 -11.47 1.10
N ILE A 164 -0.17 -10.44 1.92
CA ILE A 164 -1.26 -9.47 1.73
C ILE A 164 -1.05 -8.69 0.43
N VAL A 165 0.14 -8.14 0.21
CA VAL A 165 0.47 -7.36 -1.00
C VAL A 165 0.35 -8.22 -2.26
N ASN A 166 0.76 -9.48 -2.23
CA ASN A 166 0.60 -10.39 -3.37
C ASN A 166 -0.86 -10.70 -3.67
N ARG A 167 -1.69 -10.95 -2.66
CA ARG A 167 -3.13 -11.13 -2.84
C ARG A 167 -3.77 -9.87 -3.41
N LEU A 168 -3.40 -8.71 -2.90
CA LEU A 168 -3.87 -7.41 -3.37
C LEU A 168 -3.49 -7.15 -4.83
N ASN A 169 -2.22 -7.36 -5.20
CA ASN A 169 -1.75 -7.25 -6.58
C ASN A 169 -2.47 -8.24 -7.52
N SER A 170 -2.71 -9.48 -7.05
CA SER A 170 -3.47 -10.47 -7.82
C SER A 170 -4.90 -10.01 -8.08
N LEU A 171 -5.57 -9.42 -7.09
CA LEU A 171 -6.93 -8.87 -7.26
C LEU A 171 -6.94 -7.70 -8.25
N LEU A 172 -5.98 -6.78 -8.12
CA LEU A 172 -5.92 -5.55 -8.94
C LEU A 172 -5.51 -5.82 -10.40
N ARG A 173 -4.74 -6.89 -10.66
CA ARG A 173 -4.36 -7.31 -12.03
C ARG A 173 -5.38 -8.22 -12.69
N ASN A 174 -6.21 -8.91 -11.92
CA ASN A 174 -7.23 -9.84 -12.42
C ASN A 174 -8.62 -9.33 -12.05
N THR A 175 -8.98 -8.16 -12.59
CA THR A 175 -10.30 -7.56 -12.43
C THR A 175 -11.39 -8.46 -13.03
N PRO A 176 -12.66 -8.30 -12.63
CA PRO A 176 -13.78 -8.87 -13.37
C PRO A 176 -13.73 -8.43 -14.84
N TYR A 177 -14.35 -9.21 -15.71
CA TYR A 177 -14.50 -8.86 -17.11
C TYR A 177 -15.99 -8.86 -17.49
N TYR A 178 -16.29 -8.15 -18.58
CA TYR A 178 -17.55 -8.28 -19.29
C TYR A 178 -17.26 -8.70 -20.74
N GLU A 179 -18.27 -9.24 -21.40
CA GLU A 179 -18.15 -9.72 -22.77
C GLU A 179 -18.79 -8.72 -23.74
N ILE A 180 -18.10 -8.43 -24.84
CA ILE A 180 -18.63 -7.65 -25.96
C ILE A 180 -18.58 -8.47 -27.24
N GLU A 181 -19.50 -8.19 -28.15
CA GLU A 181 -19.45 -8.66 -29.52
C GLU A 181 -18.77 -7.60 -30.38
N GLU A 182 -17.65 -7.95 -31.03
CA GLU A 182 -16.98 -7.06 -31.99
C GLU A 182 -16.69 -7.78 -33.31
N VAL A 183 -16.72 -7.04 -34.41
CA VAL A 183 -16.21 -7.53 -35.70
C VAL A 183 -14.67 -7.51 -35.61
N PRO A 184 -13.98 -8.65 -35.80
CA PRO A 184 -12.52 -8.69 -35.80
C PRO A 184 -11.90 -7.72 -36.82
N ASP A 185 -10.74 -7.15 -36.50
CA ASP A 185 -9.92 -6.39 -37.45
C ASP A 185 -8.53 -7.06 -37.60
N PRO A 186 -8.23 -7.73 -38.73
CA PRO A 186 -9.08 -7.84 -39.93
C PRO A 186 -10.29 -8.79 -39.71
N PRO A 187 -11.39 -8.62 -40.48
CA PRO A 187 -12.58 -9.47 -40.40
C PRO A 187 -12.26 -10.95 -40.64
N LEU A 188 -13.07 -11.84 -40.07
CA LEU A 188 -12.97 -13.27 -40.37
C LEU A 188 -13.26 -13.49 -41.85
N THR A 189 -12.45 -14.31 -42.53
CA THR A 189 -12.62 -14.61 -43.95
C THR A 189 -12.74 -16.10 -44.20
N ASP A 190 -13.38 -16.46 -45.32
CA ASP A 190 -13.37 -17.83 -45.84
C ASP A 190 -12.00 -18.20 -46.46
N GLU A 191 -11.93 -19.41 -47.04
CA GLU A 191 -10.72 -19.92 -47.71
C GLU A 191 -10.28 -19.10 -48.94
N ASN A 192 -11.15 -18.25 -49.48
CA ASN A 192 -10.89 -17.37 -50.62
C ASN A 192 -10.54 -15.94 -50.22
N GLY A 193 -10.59 -15.61 -48.93
CA GLY A 193 -10.35 -14.26 -48.41
C GLY A 193 -11.57 -13.35 -48.41
N GLU A 194 -12.77 -13.89 -48.63
CA GLU A 194 -14.03 -13.13 -48.55
C GLU A 194 -14.55 -13.09 -47.10
N PRO A 195 -15.08 -11.94 -46.60
CA PRO A 195 -15.56 -11.83 -45.23
C PRO A 195 -16.69 -12.83 -44.91
N LEU A 196 -16.57 -13.52 -43.77
CA LEU A 196 -17.65 -14.33 -43.23
C LEU A 196 -18.79 -13.43 -42.74
N LEU A 197 -20.00 -13.70 -43.21
CA LEU A 197 -21.21 -12.94 -42.87
C LEU A 197 -22.18 -13.76 -41.99
N ASP A 198 -22.99 -13.07 -41.20
CA ASP A 198 -24.11 -13.63 -40.43
C ASP A 198 -25.37 -13.87 -41.30
N GLU A 199 -26.47 -14.33 -40.69
CA GLU A 199 -27.72 -14.64 -41.41
C GLU A 199 -28.37 -13.38 -42.01
N GLU A 200 -28.07 -12.20 -41.48
CA GLU A 200 -28.51 -10.89 -41.95
C GLU A 200 -27.57 -10.24 -42.98
N GLY A 201 -26.42 -10.85 -43.28
CA GLY A 201 -25.43 -10.38 -44.25
C GLY A 201 -24.43 -9.35 -43.71
N ASN A 202 -24.29 -9.22 -42.39
CA ASN A 202 -23.26 -8.39 -41.74
C ASN A 202 -22.02 -9.23 -41.42
N PRO A 203 -20.82 -8.63 -41.27
CA PRO A 203 -19.63 -9.36 -40.84
C PRO A 203 -19.84 -10.07 -39.50
N GLN A 204 -19.40 -11.34 -39.41
CA GLN A 204 -19.51 -12.11 -38.17
C GLN A 204 -18.74 -11.44 -37.02
N THR A 205 -19.38 -11.41 -35.85
CA THR A 205 -18.77 -10.93 -34.61
C THR A 205 -18.11 -12.06 -33.84
N VAL A 206 -17.16 -11.71 -32.98
CA VAL A 206 -16.59 -12.60 -31.97
C VAL A 206 -16.84 -12.02 -30.58
N THR A 207 -17.08 -12.92 -29.63
CA THR A 207 -17.13 -12.57 -28.22
C THR A 207 -15.73 -12.29 -27.68
N LYS A 208 -15.52 -11.09 -27.16
CA LYS A 208 -14.26 -10.65 -26.53
C LYS A 208 -14.47 -10.28 -25.08
N LYS A 209 -13.55 -10.77 -24.23
CA LYS A 209 -13.49 -10.40 -22.81
C LYS A 209 -12.78 -9.06 -22.65
N VAL A 210 -13.46 -8.11 -22.02
CA VAL A 210 -12.92 -6.80 -21.66
C VAL A 210 -12.82 -6.73 -20.14
N TYR A 211 -11.60 -6.60 -19.64
CA TYR A 211 -11.32 -6.50 -18.21
C TYR A 211 -11.50 -5.05 -17.76
N TYR A 212 -12.17 -4.86 -16.62
CA TYR A 212 -12.30 -3.54 -16.02
C TYR A 212 -10.95 -2.99 -15.60
N ARG A 213 -10.81 -1.68 -15.58
CA ARG A 213 -9.64 -0.97 -15.06
C ARG A 213 -9.90 -0.52 -13.64
N ILE A 214 -8.83 -0.40 -12.88
CA ILE A 214 -8.87 0.05 -11.48
C ILE A 214 -7.58 0.77 -11.11
N SER A 215 -7.71 1.88 -10.39
CA SER A 215 -6.63 2.57 -9.70
C SER A 215 -6.92 2.58 -8.20
N LEU A 216 -5.87 2.42 -7.40
CA LEU A 216 -5.96 2.39 -5.95
C LEU A 216 -4.87 3.24 -5.32
N TYR A 217 -5.21 3.99 -4.28
CA TYR A 217 -4.28 4.70 -3.42
C TYR A 217 -4.66 4.49 -1.96
N TYR A 218 -3.70 4.06 -1.13
CA TYR A 218 -3.81 3.92 0.31
C TYR A 218 -2.68 4.68 0.99
N GLU A 219 -2.98 5.36 2.09
CA GLU A 219 -1.98 6.03 2.92
C GLU A 219 -2.39 6.10 4.39
N ASP A 220 -1.52 5.59 5.27
CA ASP A 220 -1.54 5.82 6.72
C ASP A 220 -1.16 7.28 7.01
N LEU A 221 -2.09 8.03 7.61
CA LEU A 221 -1.92 9.46 7.84
C LEU A 221 -0.94 9.78 8.98
N MET A 222 -0.63 8.81 9.84
CA MET A 222 0.27 8.99 10.98
C MET A 222 1.71 8.66 10.63
N ASN A 223 1.94 7.54 9.93
CA ASN A 223 3.29 7.03 9.68
C ASN A 223 3.76 7.22 8.22
N GLY A 224 2.86 7.57 7.30
CA GLY A 224 3.18 7.74 5.88
C GLY A 224 3.39 6.43 5.11
N HIS A 225 3.04 5.28 5.70
CA HIS A 225 2.98 4.02 4.98
C HIS A 225 1.95 4.13 3.86
N HIS A 226 2.32 3.75 2.65
CA HIS A 226 1.45 3.88 1.50
C HIS A 226 1.52 2.65 0.60
N PHE A 227 0.44 2.44 -0.15
CA PHE A 227 0.34 1.44 -1.20
C PHE A 227 -0.45 2.05 -2.35
N SER A 228 -0.01 1.79 -3.58
CA SER A 228 -0.66 2.35 -4.76
C SER A 228 -0.61 1.38 -5.93
N PHE A 229 -1.67 1.38 -6.74
CA PHE A 229 -1.75 0.65 -7.99
C PHE A 229 -2.36 1.56 -9.05
N ASP A 230 -1.62 1.78 -10.13
CA ASP A 230 -2.02 2.67 -11.24
C ASP A 230 -2.54 4.05 -10.78
N ALA A 231 -1.96 4.58 -9.68
CA ALA A 231 -2.56 5.68 -8.93
C ALA A 231 -2.45 7.05 -9.60
N ASP A 232 -1.65 7.17 -10.65
CA ASP A 232 -1.42 8.39 -11.41
C ASP A 232 -2.25 8.45 -12.71
N THR A 233 -2.99 7.38 -13.03
CA THR A 233 -3.91 7.34 -14.17
C THR A 233 -5.06 8.33 -13.99
N ALA A 234 -5.39 9.03 -15.07
CA ALA A 234 -6.48 10.00 -15.10
C ALA A 234 -7.83 9.32 -15.37
N TRP A 235 -8.79 9.59 -14.49
CA TRP A 235 -10.18 9.13 -14.56
C TRP A 235 -11.13 10.31 -14.69
N HIS A 236 -12.35 10.09 -15.17
CA HIS A 236 -13.41 11.08 -15.00
C HIS A 236 -13.86 11.07 -13.54
N THR A 237 -13.97 12.23 -12.90
CA THR A 237 -14.25 12.32 -11.45
C THR A 237 -15.58 11.70 -11.03
N ALA A 238 -16.54 11.66 -11.95
CA ALA A 238 -17.96 11.56 -11.61
C ALA A 238 -18.27 12.56 -10.48
N SER A 239 -18.99 12.11 -9.45
CA SER A 239 -19.34 12.94 -8.30
C SER A 239 -18.23 13.16 -7.26
N LEU A 240 -17.02 12.60 -7.43
CA LEU A 240 -15.90 12.89 -6.52
C LEU A 240 -15.49 14.37 -6.55
N VAL A 241 -15.74 15.07 -7.65
CA VAL A 241 -15.49 16.52 -7.82
C VAL A 241 -16.17 17.39 -6.75
N LYS A 242 -17.25 16.89 -6.14
CA LYS A 242 -18.06 17.61 -5.15
C LYS A 242 -17.34 17.76 -3.81
N LEU A 243 -16.44 16.83 -3.46
CA LEU A 243 -15.66 16.88 -2.23
C LEU A 243 -14.67 18.06 -2.22
N PRO A 244 -13.71 18.18 -3.16
CA PRO A 244 -12.78 19.31 -3.17
C PRO A 244 -13.50 20.63 -3.43
N PHE A 245 -14.64 20.63 -4.14
CA PHE A 245 -15.50 21.80 -4.24
C PHE A 245 -16.01 22.27 -2.86
N ALA A 246 -16.63 21.37 -2.08
CA ALA A 246 -17.13 21.70 -0.75
C ALA A 246 -16.00 22.10 0.21
N LEU A 247 -14.90 21.33 0.24
CA LEU A 247 -13.73 21.60 1.08
C LEU A 247 -13.22 23.03 0.85
N SER A 248 -13.03 23.42 -0.41
CA SER A 248 -12.48 24.74 -0.74
C SER A 248 -13.35 25.91 -0.27
N ILE A 249 -14.67 25.71 -0.20
CA ILE A 249 -15.61 26.72 0.29
C ILE A 249 -15.63 26.73 1.82
N PHE A 250 -15.58 25.55 2.46
CA PHE A 250 -15.52 25.46 3.92
C PHE A 250 -14.22 25.98 4.52
N GLU A 251 -13.07 25.76 3.87
CA GLU A 251 -11.81 26.37 4.26
C GLU A 251 -11.92 27.89 4.24
N ALA A 252 -12.36 28.46 3.12
CA ALA A 252 -12.48 29.91 2.97
C ALA A 252 -13.53 30.53 3.91
N ALA A 253 -14.65 29.84 4.12
CA ALA A 253 -15.69 30.29 5.04
C ALA A 253 -15.23 30.24 6.51
N SER A 254 -14.42 29.24 6.87
CA SER A 254 -13.83 29.14 8.21
C SER A 254 -12.74 30.19 8.41
N ASP A 255 -11.86 30.40 7.43
CA ASP A 255 -10.87 31.47 7.43
C ASP A 255 -11.54 32.83 7.67
N TYR A 256 -12.58 33.15 6.88
CA TYR A 256 -13.28 34.42 7.00
C TYR A 256 -13.98 34.58 8.36
N ALA A 257 -14.60 33.52 8.88
CA ALA A 257 -15.26 33.55 10.19
C ALA A 257 -14.27 33.81 11.34
N GLU A 258 -13.09 33.19 11.28
CA GLU A 258 -12.02 33.39 12.26
C GLU A 258 -11.43 34.80 12.19
N GLU A 259 -11.31 35.37 10.99
CA GLU A 259 -10.84 36.74 10.76
C GLU A 259 -11.89 37.81 11.12
N HIS A 260 -13.18 37.50 10.99
CA HIS A 260 -14.30 38.45 11.15
C HIS A 260 -15.40 37.92 12.11
N PRO A 261 -15.07 37.61 13.37
CA PRO A 261 -16.01 36.94 14.29
C PRO A 261 -17.27 37.77 14.57
N GLU A 262 -17.16 39.09 14.64
CA GLU A 262 -18.34 39.95 14.87
C GLU A 262 -19.31 39.97 13.68
N GLU A 263 -18.81 39.86 12.45
CA GLU A 263 -19.65 39.77 11.26
C GLU A 263 -20.33 38.40 11.18
N TYR A 264 -19.60 37.34 11.52
CA TYR A 264 -20.12 35.98 11.61
C TYR A 264 -21.28 35.89 12.63
N GLU A 265 -21.10 36.41 13.84
CA GLU A 265 -22.14 36.44 14.87
C GLU A 265 -23.38 37.26 14.45
N LYS A 266 -23.18 38.38 13.75
CA LYS A 266 -24.29 39.18 13.20
C LYS A 266 -25.06 38.41 12.13
N MET A 267 -24.36 37.66 11.27
CA MET A 267 -24.96 36.79 10.27
C MET A 267 -25.78 35.69 10.92
N LEU A 268 -25.25 35.01 11.95
CA LEU A 268 -25.98 33.99 12.70
C LEU A 268 -27.24 34.57 13.36
N ALA A 269 -27.14 35.73 14.02
CA ALA A 269 -28.28 36.40 14.64
C ALA A 269 -29.33 36.85 13.62
N ALA A 270 -28.94 37.19 12.38
CA ALA A 270 -29.88 37.49 11.30
C ALA A 270 -30.62 36.23 10.83
N ALA A 271 -29.91 35.12 10.64
CA ALA A 271 -30.50 33.84 10.28
C ALA A 271 -31.51 33.33 11.33
N VAL A 272 -31.14 33.40 12.62
CA VAL A 272 -32.04 33.00 13.74
C VAL A 272 -33.31 33.84 13.74
N ARG A 273 -33.21 35.18 13.64
CA ARG A 273 -34.38 36.06 13.59
C ARG A 273 -35.29 35.77 12.40
N TYR A 274 -34.70 35.44 11.25
CA TYR A 274 -35.49 35.05 10.08
C TYR A 274 -36.22 33.73 10.33
N GLU A 275 -35.54 32.72 10.87
CA GLU A 275 -36.16 31.43 11.20
C GLU A 275 -37.31 31.58 12.19
N GLU A 276 -37.12 32.38 13.25
CA GLU A 276 -38.17 32.70 14.25
C GLU A 276 -39.35 33.49 13.65
N SER A 277 -39.15 34.18 12.52
CA SER A 277 -40.20 34.94 11.84
C SER A 277 -41.05 34.08 10.89
N LYS A 278 -40.62 32.85 10.59
CA LYS A 278 -41.36 31.97 9.68
C LYS A 278 -42.69 31.55 10.29
N PRO A 279 -43.75 31.43 9.47
CA PRO A 279 -45.00 30.85 9.94
C PRO A 279 -44.82 29.35 10.23
N ASP A 280 -45.50 28.84 11.26
CA ASP A 280 -45.48 27.41 11.64
C ASP A 280 -45.87 26.47 10.47
N THR A 281 -46.75 26.96 9.60
CA THR A 281 -47.18 26.25 8.39
C THR A 281 -46.72 27.03 7.16
N PRO A 282 -46.00 26.40 6.20
CA PRO A 282 -45.62 27.05 4.96
C PRO A 282 -46.84 27.58 4.21
N PRO A 283 -46.78 28.80 3.65
CA PRO A 283 -47.86 29.32 2.83
C PRO A 283 -48.05 28.48 1.56
N PRO A 284 -49.27 28.41 1.00
CA PRO A 284 -49.48 27.72 -0.27
C PRO A 284 -48.65 28.36 -1.38
N LEU A 285 -48.12 27.53 -2.28
CA LEU A 285 -47.36 27.98 -3.43
C LEU A 285 -48.22 28.85 -4.33
N LYS A 286 -47.66 29.98 -4.76
CA LYS A 286 -48.29 30.88 -5.71
C LYS A 286 -47.92 30.46 -7.12
N THR A 287 -48.80 30.73 -8.07
CA THR A 287 -48.56 30.47 -9.49
C THR A 287 -48.88 31.69 -10.34
N GLN A 288 -48.22 31.81 -11.49
CA GLN A 288 -48.54 32.81 -12.50
C GLN A 288 -48.45 32.23 -13.91
N LYS A 289 -48.95 32.97 -14.91
CA LYS A 289 -48.77 32.61 -16.32
C LYS A 289 -47.51 33.27 -16.85
N ASP A 290 -46.68 32.51 -17.56
CA ASP A 290 -45.53 33.06 -18.29
C ASP A 290 -45.95 33.66 -19.64
N GLU A 291 -44.97 34.15 -20.41
CA GLU A 291 -45.19 34.77 -21.73
C GLU A 291 -45.83 33.84 -22.77
N ASN A 292 -45.76 32.52 -22.57
CA ASN A 292 -46.36 31.51 -23.44
C ASN A 292 -47.71 31.00 -22.90
N GLY A 293 -48.19 31.54 -21.78
CA GLY A 293 -49.43 31.10 -21.13
C GLY A 293 -49.29 29.83 -20.30
N GLU A 294 -48.06 29.36 -20.05
CA GLU A 294 -47.79 28.22 -19.17
C GLU A 294 -47.88 28.63 -17.71
N THR A 295 -48.40 27.74 -16.86
CA THR A 295 -48.43 28.00 -15.41
C THR A 295 -47.04 27.74 -14.83
N ILE A 296 -46.45 28.75 -14.20
CA ILE A 296 -45.21 28.62 -13.44
C ILE A 296 -45.47 28.79 -11.95
N VAL A 297 -44.71 28.07 -11.14
CA VAL A 297 -44.70 28.21 -9.69
C VAL A 297 -43.74 29.33 -9.32
N LEU A 298 -44.17 30.21 -8.41
CA LEU A 298 -43.34 31.26 -7.87
C LEU A 298 -42.63 30.78 -6.61
N PRO A 299 -41.37 31.19 -6.39
CA PRO A 299 -40.67 30.85 -5.15
C PRO A 299 -41.44 31.43 -3.95
N PRO A 300 -41.52 30.69 -2.82
CA PRO A 300 -41.98 31.25 -1.56
C PRO A 300 -41.03 32.37 -1.08
N PRO A 301 -41.39 33.15 -0.04
CA PRO A 301 -40.44 34.05 0.61
C PRO A 301 -39.18 33.30 1.05
N LEU A 302 -38.01 33.80 0.66
CA LEU A 302 -36.70 33.21 0.95
C LEU A 302 -35.85 34.18 1.77
N TYR A 303 -35.02 33.63 2.65
CA TYR A 303 -33.93 34.36 3.25
C TYR A 303 -32.88 34.69 2.19
N ALA A 304 -32.76 35.97 1.84
CA ALA A 304 -31.81 36.42 0.83
C ALA A 304 -30.34 36.29 1.27
N GLY A 305 -30.09 36.09 2.57
CA GLY A 305 -28.78 36.19 3.20
C GLY A 305 -28.46 37.62 3.65
N THR A 306 -27.38 37.75 4.41
CA THR A 306 -26.71 39.02 4.72
C THR A 306 -25.66 39.36 3.65
N ASP A 307 -24.97 40.49 3.82
CA ASP A 307 -23.79 40.84 3.01
C ASP A 307 -22.54 39.99 3.38
N TYR A 308 -22.66 39.07 4.35
CA TYR A 308 -21.59 38.14 4.72
C TYR A 308 -21.34 37.14 3.58
N PRO A 309 -20.11 37.01 3.05
CA PRO A 309 -19.84 36.31 1.79
C PRO A 309 -20.14 34.80 1.84
N TYR A 310 -20.10 34.21 3.04
CA TYR A 310 -20.35 32.79 3.28
C TYR A 310 -21.59 32.58 4.16
N ASP A 311 -22.66 33.34 3.90
CA ASP A 311 -23.94 33.13 4.58
C ASP A 311 -24.60 31.84 4.08
N PHE A 312 -24.28 30.73 4.74
CA PHE A 312 -24.82 29.41 4.40
C PHE A 312 -26.29 29.24 4.82
N TYR A 313 -26.90 30.23 5.48
CA TYR A 313 -28.33 30.20 5.80
C TYR A 313 -29.18 30.76 4.68
N LYS A 314 -28.58 31.44 3.68
CA LYS A 314 -29.25 31.85 2.45
C LYS A 314 -30.07 30.70 1.87
N GLU A 315 -31.31 31.01 1.51
CA GLU A 315 -32.30 30.01 1.11
C GLU A 315 -32.46 29.92 -0.41
N PHE A 316 -32.79 28.71 -0.83
CA PHE A 316 -33.10 28.31 -2.20
C PHE A 316 -34.40 27.51 -2.20
N ALA A 317 -35.33 27.82 -3.10
CA ALA A 317 -36.51 26.98 -3.35
C ALA A 317 -36.28 26.11 -4.58
N TYR A 318 -36.57 24.81 -4.47
CA TYR A 318 -36.56 23.92 -5.62
C TYR A 318 -37.77 24.19 -6.50
N LEU A 319 -37.52 24.68 -7.72
CA LEU A 319 -38.52 24.80 -8.78
C LEU A 319 -38.08 23.92 -9.96
N GLU A 320 -38.88 22.93 -10.34
CA GLU A 320 -38.52 21.88 -11.29
C GLU A 320 -38.11 22.47 -12.64
N ARG A 321 -38.91 23.41 -13.18
CA ARG A 321 -38.64 24.08 -14.46
C ARG A 321 -37.28 24.78 -14.49
N GLU A 322 -36.80 25.30 -13.36
CA GLU A 322 -35.59 26.13 -13.28
C GLU A 322 -34.37 25.36 -12.79
N SER A 323 -34.59 24.31 -12.00
CA SER A 323 -33.56 23.72 -11.13
C SER A 323 -33.37 22.23 -11.33
N PHE A 324 -34.22 21.56 -12.12
CA PHE A 324 -34.14 20.13 -12.32
C PHE A 324 -32.75 19.71 -12.82
N GLN A 325 -32.18 18.70 -12.16
CA GLN A 325 -30.95 18.04 -12.54
C GLN A 325 -31.16 16.53 -12.39
N SER A 326 -31.00 15.79 -13.48
CA SER A 326 -31.12 14.32 -13.42
C SER A 326 -29.95 13.70 -12.64
N GLY A 327 -30.07 12.41 -12.30
CA GLY A 327 -29.05 11.66 -11.56
C GLY A 327 -29.29 11.64 -10.06
N SER A 328 -28.21 11.50 -9.27
CA SER A 328 -28.29 11.35 -7.82
C SER A 328 -28.78 12.63 -7.13
N GLY A 329 -29.57 12.46 -6.07
CA GLY A 329 -30.00 13.53 -5.18
C GLY A 329 -31.28 13.20 -4.41
N LYS A 330 -31.63 14.09 -3.50
CA LYS A 330 -32.83 14.05 -2.65
C LYS A 330 -33.70 15.30 -2.79
N ILE A 331 -33.20 16.39 -3.36
CA ILE A 331 -33.95 17.65 -3.48
C ILE A 331 -35.22 17.46 -4.32
N ILE A 332 -35.13 16.73 -5.43
CA ILE A 332 -36.27 16.46 -6.33
C ILE A 332 -37.36 15.67 -5.60
N GLU A 333 -36.98 14.73 -4.73
CA GLU A 333 -37.93 13.95 -3.92
C GLU A 333 -38.72 14.81 -2.93
N GLY A 334 -38.17 15.96 -2.51
CA GLY A 334 -38.88 16.91 -1.66
C GLY A 334 -40.06 17.58 -2.35
N GLY A 335 -40.02 17.69 -3.69
CA GLY A 335 -41.09 18.28 -4.49
C GLY A 335 -40.98 19.79 -4.69
N GLU A 336 -41.84 20.29 -5.58
CA GLU A 336 -41.89 21.68 -6.02
C GLU A 336 -42.08 22.65 -4.85
N GLY A 337 -41.30 23.74 -4.84
CA GLY A 337 -41.39 24.83 -3.88
C GLY A 337 -40.77 24.57 -2.50
N VAL A 338 -40.19 23.39 -2.26
CA VAL A 338 -39.49 23.11 -0.99
C VAL A 338 -38.24 23.97 -0.87
N VAL A 339 -38.05 24.55 0.31
CA VAL A 339 -36.96 25.49 0.62
C VAL A 339 -35.83 24.78 1.36
N TYR A 340 -34.60 25.08 0.95
CA TYR A 340 -33.36 24.57 1.52
C TYR A 340 -32.40 25.73 1.78
N SER A 341 -31.74 25.76 2.94
CA SER A 341 -30.58 26.64 3.12
C SER A 341 -29.37 26.12 2.35
N HIS A 342 -28.41 26.99 2.02
CA HIS A 342 -27.14 26.58 1.42
C HIS A 342 -26.40 25.54 2.29
N LEU A 343 -26.48 25.63 3.62
CA LEU A 343 -25.95 24.64 4.55
C LEU A 343 -26.58 23.25 4.30
N LYS A 344 -27.91 23.21 4.12
CA LYS A 344 -28.62 21.96 3.77
C LYS A 344 -28.24 21.45 2.38
N LEU A 345 -28.00 22.34 1.42
CA LEU A 345 -27.47 21.96 0.11
C LEU A 345 -26.09 21.29 0.25
N PHE A 346 -25.20 21.82 1.09
CA PHE A 346 -23.90 21.16 1.33
C PHE A 346 -24.03 19.79 1.99
N GLU A 347 -24.97 19.63 2.94
CA GLU A 347 -25.28 18.31 3.52
C GLU A 347 -25.67 17.33 2.41
N TYR A 348 -26.60 17.72 1.53
CA TYR A 348 -27.10 16.85 0.47
C TYR A 348 -26.07 16.61 -0.63
N LEU A 349 -25.21 17.58 -0.90
CA LEU A 349 -24.08 17.46 -1.81
C LEU A 349 -23.12 16.35 -1.37
N LEU A 350 -22.75 16.34 -0.09
CA LEU A 350 -21.80 15.38 0.47
C LEU A 350 -22.46 14.02 0.72
N ARG A 351 -23.64 14.03 1.37
CA ARG A 351 -24.34 12.84 1.83
C ARG A 351 -25.04 12.06 0.72
N PHE A 352 -25.72 12.75 -0.18
CA PHE A 352 -26.56 12.15 -1.21
C PHE A 352 -26.06 12.41 -2.63
N SER A 353 -24.90 13.06 -2.75
CA SER A 353 -24.33 13.43 -4.04
C SER A 353 -25.30 14.23 -4.90
N ASP A 354 -26.09 15.11 -4.29
CA ASP A 354 -27.21 15.76 -4.96
C ASP A 354 -26.75 16.72 -6.08
N ASN A 355 -27.24 16.47 -7.30
CA ASN A 355 -26.88 17.27 -8.47
C ASN A 355 -27.52 18.66 -8.45
N VAL A 356 -28.76 18.80 -7.97
CA VAL A 356 -29.40 20.12 -7.82
C VAL A 356 -28.60 20.96 -6.82
N ALA A 357 -28.22 20.37 -5.68
CA ALA A 357 -27.38 21.04 -4.69
C ALA A 357 -26.04 21.48 -5.29
N TYR A 358 -25.37 20.61 -6.04
CA TYR A 358 -24.08 20.93 -6.66
C TYR A 358 -24.17 22.12 -7.60
N TYR A 359 -25.13 22.13 -8.53
CA TYR A 359 -25.23 23.22 -9.49
C TYR A 359 -25.67 24.54 -8.84
N ARG A 360 -26.52 24.49 -7.81
CA ARG A 360 -26.92 25.69 -7.06
C ARG A 360 -25.79 26.27 -6.22
N LEU A 361 -25.03 25.44 -5.53
CA LEU A 361 -23.84 25.89 -4.80
C LEU A 361 -22.76 26.41 -5.76
N LYS A 362 -22.58 25.76 -6.91
CA LYS A 362 -21.63 26.20 -7.94
C LYS A 362 -22.01 27.55 -8.55
N GLU A 363 -23.31 27.81 -8.74
CA GLU A 363 -23.82 29.12 -9.15
C GLU A 363 -23.55 30.19 -8.08
N ALA A 364 -23.78 29.85 -6.81
CA ALA A 364 -23.61 30.78 -5.70
C ALA A 364 -22.14 31.16 -5.41
N TYR A 365 -21.22 30.19 -5.45
CA TYR A 365 -19.82 30.36 -5.00
C TYR A 365 -18.79 30.31 -6.14
N GLY A 366 -19.23 30.05 -7.36
CA GLY A 366 -18.34 29.87 -8.50
C GLY A 366 -17.44 28.64 -8.33
N THR A 367 -16.26 28.65 -8.96
CA THR A 367 -15.34 27.50 -8.93
C THR A 367 -13.87 27.91 -8.78
N GLU A 368 -13.61 29.16 -8.39
CA GLU A 368 -12.25 29.68 -8.24
C GLU A 368 -11.55 29.14 -6.99
N LEU A 369 -12.27 29.04 -5.86
CA LEU A 369 -11.75 28.40 -4.64
C LEU A 369 -11.36 26.95 -4.90
N HIS A 370 -12.22 26.21 -5.62
CA HIS A 370 -11.93 24.83 -6.00
C HIS A 370 -10.68 24.73 -6.88
N ARG A 371 -10.54 25.60 -7.90
CA ARG A 371 -9.31 25.64 -8.71
C ARG A 371 -8.07 26.02 -7.89
N ALA A 372 -8.21 26.93 -6.93
CA ALA A 372 -7.12 27.32 -6.04
C ALA A 372 -6.67 26.15 -5.16
N LEU A 373 -7.62 25.39 -4.60
CA LEU A 373 -7.34 24.16 -3.85
C LEU A 373 -6.62 23.14 -4.72
N VAL A 374 -7.13 22.84 -5.92
CA VAL A 374 -6.53 21.88 -6.87
C VAL A 374 -5.08 22.25 -7.21
N ARG A 375 -4.80 23.55 -7.44
CA ARG A 375 -3.43 24.04 -7.67
C ARG A 375 -2.56 23.92 -6.42
N ARG A 376 -3.10 24.26 -5.25
CA ARG A 376 -2.39 24.20 -3.96
C ARG A 376 -1.99 22.78 -3.59
N LEU A 377 -2.82 21.79 -3.91
CA LEU A 377 -2.55 20.37 -3.66
C LEU A 377 -1.76 19.71 -4.80
N GLU A 378 -1.48 20.43 -5.87
CA GLU A 378 -0.81 19.90 -7.07
C GLU A 378 -1.53 18.67 -7.64
N CYS A 379 -2.87 18.72 -7.72
CA CYS A 379 -3.67 17.65 -8.30
C CYS A 379 -3.54 17.71 -9.83
N GLY A 380 -2.76 16.82 -10.43
CA GLY A 380 -2.27 16.93 -11.81
C GLY A 380 -3.40 16.91 -12.85
N PRO A 381 -4.08 15.76 -13.03
CA PRO A 381 -5.28 15.66 -13.86
C PRO A 381 -6.34 16.72 -13.58
N MET A 382 -6.66 16.98 -12.29
CA MET A 382 -7.67 17.99 -11.91
C MET A 382 -7.29 19.41 -12.33
N SER A 383 -5.99 19.73 -12.37
CA SER A 383 -5.51 21.05 -12.80
C SER A 383 -5.80 21.32 -14.27
N SER A 384 -5.86 20.27 -15.10
CA SER A 384 -6.21 20.39 -16.52
C SER A 384 -7.72 20.46 -16.74
N SER A 385 -8.48 19.67 -15.96
CA SER A 385 -9.93 19.67 -15.97
C SER A 385 -10.44 19.24 -14.60
N LEU A 386 -11.30 20.04 -13.97
CA LEU A 386 -11.93 19.68 -12.69
C LEU A 386 -12.77 18.39 -12.77
N ALA A 387 -13.07 17.90 -13.98
CA ALA A 387 -13.75 16.63 -14.22
C ALA A 387 -12.78 15.44 -14.36
N SER A 388 -11.48 15.62 -14.13
CA SER A 388 -10.47 14.56 -14.21
C SER A 388 -9.71 14.39 -12.91
N ILE A 389 -9.45 13.16 -12.45
CA ILE A 389 -8.77 12.88 -11.17
C ILE A 389 -7.93 11.61 -11.26
N SER A 390 -6.84 11.54 -10.52
CA SER A 390 -6.10 10.29 -10.26
C SER A 390 -6.35 9.77 -8.84
N ALA A 391 -6.05 8.50 -8.56
CA ALA A 391 -6.23 7.99 -7.20
C ALA A 391 -5.31 8.73 -6.20
N ARG A 392 -4.12 9.13 -6.65
CA ARG A 392 -3.19 9.97 -5.87
C ARG A 392 -3.75 11.37 -5.62
N ASP A 393 -4.39 11.99 -6.61
CA ASP A 393 -5.07 13.29 -6.44
C ASP A 393 -6.18 13.18 -5.39
N GLY A 394 -6.99 12.10 -5.45
CA GLY A 394 -8.00 11.81 -4.44
C GLY A 394 -7.41 11.70 -3.03
N GLY A 395 -6.27 11.01 -2.90
CA GLY A 395 -5.56 10.88 -1.61
C GLY A 395 -5.13 12.22 -1.04
N LYS A 396 -4.61 13.12 -1.88
CA LYS A 396 -4.26 14.51 -1.48
C LYS A 396 -5.46 15.31 -1.02
N VAL A 397 -6.59 15.22 -1.73
CA VAL A 397 -7.85 15.89 -1.34
C VAL A 397 -8.37 15.34 -0.02
N LEU A 398 -8.33 14.03 0.19
CA LEU A 398 -8.75 13.41 1.45
C LEU A 398 -7.84 13.78 2.62
N ARG A 399 -6.52 13.87 2.41
CA ARG A 399 -5.60 14.39 3.44
C ARG A 399 -5.95 15.83 3.82
N ALA A 400 -6.14 16.72 2.85
CA ALA A 400 -6.55 18.09 3.13
C ALA A 400 -7.91 18.17 3.84
N THR A 401 -8.83 17.27 3.48
CA THR A 401 -10.13 17.12 4.15
C THR A 401 -9.97 16.68 5.60
N TYR A 402 -9.12 15.67 5.85
CA TYR A 402 -8.81 15.19 7.20
C TYR A 402 -8.17 16.30 8.04
N ASP A 403 -7.18 17.01 7.50
CA ASP A 403 -6.52 18.13 8.20
C ASP A 403 -7.53 19.23 8.56
N PHE A 404 -8.44 19.56 7.65
CA PHE A 404 -9.52 20.51 7.91
C PHE A 404 -10.46 20.02 9.02
N MET A 405 -10.88 18.76 9.00
CA MET A 405 -11.76 18.18 10.02
C MET A 405 -11.06 18.14 11.39
N LEU A 406 -9.80 17.69 11.43
CA LEU A 406 -8.99 17.56 12.64
C LEU A 406 -8.71 18.92 13.30
N ALA A 407 -8.56 19.98 12.51
CA ALA A 407 -8.33 21.33 13.01
C ALA A 407 -9.51 21.92 13.80
N GLY A 408 -10.71 21.32 13.72
CA GLY A 408 -11.87 21.76 14.51
C GLY A 408 -12.34 23.18 14.19
N ARG A 409 -12.25 23.59 12.92
CA ARG A 409 -12.69 24.89 12.43
C ARG A 409 -14.22 24.98 12.34
N THR A 410 -14.74 26.16 12.07
CA THR A 410 -16.19 26.49 12.08
C THR A 410 -17.08 25.46 11.36
N TYR A 411 -16.63 24.90 10.23
CA TYR A 411 -17.41 23.91 9.45
C TYR A 411 -16.83 22.48 9.46
N SER A 412 -15.83 22.21 10.30
CA SER A 412 -15.16 20.91 10.38
C SER A 412 -16.10 19.78 10.81
N GLU A 413 -16.84 19.98 11.91
CA GLU A 413 -17.79 18.99 12.43
C GLU A 413 -18.93 18.72 11.44
N PHE A 414 -19.46 19.78 10.82
CA PHE A 414 -20.49 19.65 9.80
C PHE A 414 -20.02 18.78 8.62
N MET A 415 -18.81 19.03 8.13
CA MET A 415 -18.26 18.26 7.01
C MET A 415 -18.02 16.80 7.41
N TYR A 416 -17.51 16.57 8.63
CA TYR A 416 -17.31 15.22 9.18
C TYR A 416 -18.62 14.45 9.19
N GLU A 417 -19.64 14.99 9.85
CA GLU A 417 -20.97 14.38 9.99
C GLU A 417 -21.62 14.10 8.63
N ALA A 418 -21.53 15.04 7.67
CA ALA A 418 -22.11 14.86 6.35
C ALA A 418 -21.45 13.72 5.56
N MET A 419 -20.14 13.52 5.72
CA MET A 419 -19.38 12.49 5.01
C MET A 419 -19.43 11.12 5.69
N THR A 420 -19.53 11.05 7.01
CA THR A 420 -19.66 9.78 7.76
C THR A 420 -21.05 9.15 7.66
N HIS A 421 -22.06 9.95 7.31
CA HIS A 421 -23.46 9.50 7.16
C HIS A 421 -23.93 9.43 5.71
N SER A 422 -23.01 9.27 4.76
CA SER A 422 -23.29 9.10 3.32
C SER A 422 -24.41 8.09 3.04
N GLY A 423 -25.29 8.42 2.10
CA GLY A 423 -26.42 7.58 1.71
C GLY A 423 -26.05 6.37 0.86
N GLN A 424 -24.80 6.27 0.38
CA GLN A 424 -24.30 5.13 -0.38
C GLN A 424 -23.07 4.56 0.31
N SER A 425 -23.22 3.44 1.02
CA SER A 425 -22.19 2.87 1.90
C SER A 425 -21.68 1.49 1.47
N VAL A 426 -22.08 0.99 0.29
CA VAL A 426 -21.89 -0.43 -0.11
C VAL A 426 -20.46 -0.83 -0.51
N MET A 427 -19.51 0.11 -0.59
CA MET A 427 -18.12 -0.12 -1.01
C MET A 427 -17.16 -0.09 0.19
N ILE A 428 -16.45 1.01 0.43
CA ILE A 428 -15.44 1.08 1.50
C ILE A 428 -16.11 1.02 2.88
N ALA A 429 -17.14 1.84 3.09
CA ALA A 429 -17.84 1.97 4.37
C ALA A 429 -18.43 0.65 4.88
N ASP A 430 -18.96 -0.21 4.00
CA ASP A 430 -19.51 -1.53 4.35
C ASP A 430 -18.47 -2.44 5.00
N VAL A 431 -17.23 -2.42 4.51
CA VAL A 431 -16.16 -3.32 4.99
C VAL A 431 -15.57 -2.85 6.30
N VAL A 432 -15.42 -1.53 6.48
CA VAL A 432 -14.74 -0.96 7.65
C VAL A 432 -15.68 -0.73 8.83
N ALA A 433 -16.99 -0.90 8.66
CA ALA A 433 -17.96 -0.78 9.75
C ALA A 433 -17.60 -1.73 10.92
N PRO A 434 -17.77 -1.29 12.19
CA PRO A 434 -18.38 -0.04 12.62
C PRO A 434 -17.42 1.16 12.72
N THR A 435 -16.17 1.05 12.24
CA THR A 435 -15.22 2.16 12.25
C THR A 435 -15.77 3.34 11.43
N PRO A 436 -15.76 4.58 11.97
CA PRO A 436 -16.26 5.73 11.23
C PRO A 436 -15.51 5.93 9.92
N CYS A 437 -16.26 6.15 8.84
CA CYS A 437 -15.76 6.25 7.48
C CYS A 437 -16.33 7.50 6.81
N ALA A 438 -15.54 8.59 6.74
CA ALA A 438 -15.95 9.80 6.03
C ALA A 438 -15.59 9.63 4.56
N HIS A 439 -16.58 9.50 3.69
CA HIS A 439 -16.32 9.17 2.30
C HIS A 439 -17.19 9.92 1.31
N LYS A 440 -16.74 9.93 0.05
CA LYS A 440 -17.49 10.42 -1.10
C LYS A 440 -17.40 9.40 -2.22
N TYR A 441 -18.55 8.98 -2.71
CA TYR A 441 -18.66 8.13 -3.89
C TYR A 441 -18.78 8.95 -5.18
N GLY A 442 -18.41 8.34 -6.30
CA GLY A 442 -18.57 8.87 -7.65
C GLY A 442 -19.17 7.82 -8.58
N TRP A 443 -20.38 8.05 -9.10
CA TRP A 443 -21.03 7.12 -10.03
C TRP A 443 -21.59 7.89 -11.22
N ASP A 444 -20.93 7.84 -12.38
CA ASP A 444 -21.37 8.48 -13.64
C ASP A 444 -20.44 8.13 -14.83
N LYS A 445 -20.97 8.20 -16.05
CA LYS A 445 -20.22 8.10 -17.33
C LYS A 445 -19.27 6.90 -17.43
N GLY A 446 -19.71 5.71 -17.07
CA GLY A 446 -18.84 4.54 -17.11
C GLY A 446 -17.85 4.48 -15.94
N ASN A 447 -18.10 5.19 -14.84
CA ASN A 447 -17.21 5.24 -13.67
C ASN A 447 -17.97 4.93 -12.39
N TYR A 448 -17.35 4.11 -11.54
CA TYR A 448 -17.84 3.75 -10.21
C TYR A 448 -16.69 3.89 -9.23
N HIS A 449 -16.75 4.83 -8.30
CA HIS A 449 -15.62 5.28 -7.51
C HIS A 449 -16.00 5.42 -6.04
N ASP A 450 -15.03 5.25 -5.15
CA ASP A 450 -15.15 5.58 -3.73
C ASP A 450 -13.83 6.14 -3.19
N ALA A 451 -13.92 7.13 -2.31
CA ALA A 451 -12.78 7.80 -1.72
C ALA A 451 -13.10 8.15 -0.26
N ALA A 452 -12.31 7.64 0.68
CA ALA A 452 -12.65 7.62 2.10
C ALA A 452 -11.47 7.96 3.02
N ILE A 453 -11.78 8.63 4.12
CA ILE A 453 -10.98 8.69 5.35
C ILE A 453 -11.58 7.69 6.33
N ILE A 454 -10.78 6.77 6.84
CA ILE A 454 -11.18 5.76 7.82
C ILE A 454 -10.56 6.15 9.17
N TYR A 455 -11.40 6.40 10.17
CA TYR A 455 -11.01 6.83 11.51
C TYR A 455 -10.75 5.63 12.44
N ASP A 456 -9.81 4.77 12.03
CA ASP A 456 -9.24 3.74 12.92
C ASP A 456 -8.31 4.39 13.97
N GLU A 457 -7.76 3.59 14.90
CA GLU A 457 -6.73 4.03 15.86
C GLU A 457 -5.56 4.77 15.17
N ARG A 458 -5.25 4.38 13.94
CA ARG A 458 -4.37 5.10 13.02
C ARG A 458 -5.16 5.49 11.77
N PRO A 459 -5.66 6.73 11.68
CA PRO A 459 -6.46 7.12 10.53
C PRO A 459 -5.71 6.95 9.21
N TYR A 460 -6.42 6.52 8.17
CA TYR A 460 -5.86 6.31 6.84
C TYR A 460 -6.83 6.76 5.75
N VAL A 461 -6.29 7.07 4.57
CA VAL A 461 -7.08 7.36 3.37
C VAL A 461 -7.04 6.18 2.41
N LEU A 462 -8.15 5.96 1.72
CA LEU A 462 -8.28 4.97 0.67
C LEU A 462 -9.08 5.55 -0.50
N VAL A 463 -8.52 5.46 -1.70
CA VAL A 463 -9.17 5.86 -2.95
C VAL A 463 -9.20 4.69 -3.91
N ILE A 464 -10.38 4.41 -4.46
CA ILE A 464 -10.61 3.38 -5.48
C ILE A 464 -11.32 4.05 -6.66
N LEU A 465 -10.66 4.08 -7.82
CA LEU A 465 -11.23 4.57 -9.08
C LEU A 465 -11.33 3.41 -10.06
N THR A 466 -12.46 3.24 -10.72
CA THR A 466 -12.71 2.12 -11.65
C THR A 466 -13.84 2.42 -12.63
N ASP A 467 -13.85 1.72 -13.77
CA ASP A 467 -14.90 1.77 -14.80
C ASP A 467 -15.97 0.68 -14.64
N MET A 468 -16.08 0.08 -13.46
CA MET A 468 -17.11 -0.90 -13.09
C MET A 468 -18.49 -0.28 -12.84
N ASP A 469 -19.01 0.50 -13.79
CA ASP A 469 -20.23 1.34 -13.70
C ASP A 469 -21.53 0.58 -13.44
N THR A 470 -21.53 -0.75 -13.54
CA THR A 470 -22.73 -1.54 -13.26
C THR A 470 -23.17 -1.47 -11.80
N GLY A 471 -22.23 -1.20 -10.87
CA GLY A 471 -22.51 -1.10 -9.43
C GLY A 471 -23.22 -2.33 -8.85
N SER A 472 -23.10 -3.49 -9.51
CA SER A 472 -23.82 -4.72 -9.15
C SER A 472 -23.33 -5.28 -7.81
N GLY A 473 -24.11 -6.20 -7.22
CA GLY A 473 -23.68 -6.90 -6.01
C GLY A 473 -22.34 -7.63 -6.17
N GLU A 474 -22.05 -8.14 -7.37
CA GLU A 474 -20.77 -8.81 -7.69
C GLU A 474 -19.60 -7.81 -7.76
N ILE A 475 -19.82 -6.65 -8.40
CA ILE A 475 -18.83 -5.57 -8.43
C ILE A 475 -18.55 -5.03 -7.02
N ASN A 476 -19.61 -4.80 -6.23
CA ASN A 476 -19.47 -4.38 -4.84
C ASN A 476 -18.67 -5.43 -4.05
N ALA A 477 -19.00 -6.72 -4.15
CA ALA A 477 -18.26 -7.79 -3.46
C ALA A 477 -16.78 -7.86 -3.87
N TYR A 478 -16.47 -7.61 -5.14
CA TYR A 478 -15.10 -7.52 -5.64
C TYR A 478 -14.35 -6.33 -5.03
N ILE A 479 -14.92 -5.11 -5.08
CA ILE A 479 -14.33 -3.91 -4.47
C ILE A 479 -14.11 -4.14 -2.97
N GLN A 480 -15.11 -4.68 -2.27
CA GLN A 480 -15.00 -5.01 -0.85
C GLN A 480 -13.88 -6.03 -0.57
N SER A 481 -13.58 -6.95 -1.49
CA SER A 481 -12.48 -7.91 -1.33
C SER A 481 -11.11 -7.22 -1.34
N ILE A 482 -10.96 -6.15 -2.13
CA ILE A 482 -9.77 -5.30 -2.17
C ILE A 482 -9.67 -4.52 -0.86
N VAL A 483 -10.76 -3.88 -0.42
CA VAL A 483 -10.80 -3.14 0.85
C VAL A 483 -10.41 -4.04 2.02
N ARG A 484 -10.87 -5.29 2.06
CA ARG A 484 -10.46 -6.27 3.09
C ARG A 484 -8.95 -6.57 3.09
N GLN A 485 -8.28 -6.54 1.93
CA GLN A 485 -6.80 -6.68 1.91
C GLN A 485 -6.12 -5.40 2.38
N ILE A 486 -6.66 -4.23 2.06
CA ILE A 486 -6.13 -2.95 2.57
C ILE A 486 -6.27 -2.87 4.09
N VAL A 487 -7.39 -3.29 4.68
CA VAL A 487 -7.56 -3.35 6.14
C VAL A 487 -6.48 -4.24 6.76
N LYS A 488 -6.25 -5.44 6.22
CA LYS A 488 -5.17 -6.33 6.69
C LYS A 488 -3.80 -5.70 6.54
N LEU A 489 -3.54 -5.00 5.43
CA LEU A 489 -2.29 -4.29 5.21
C LEU A 489 -2.11 -3.18 6.27
N HIS A 490 -3.15 -2.41 6.54
CA HIS A 490 -3.15 -1.36 7.57
C HIS A 490 -2.88 -1.93 8.97
N GLU A 491 -3.53 -3.03 9.32
CA GLU A 491 -3.34 -3.74 10.59
C GLU A 491 -1.93 -4.33 10.72
N SER A 492 -1.34 -4.79 9.61
CA SER A 492 0.01 -5.38 9.61
C SER A 492 1.13 -4.37 9.89
N PHE A 493 0.82 -3.07 9.88
CA PHE A 493 1.76 -2.05 10.31
C PHE A 493 1.73 -1.79 11.83
N LYS A 494 0.89 -2.49 12.60
CA LYS A 494 0.69 -2.26 14.05
C LYS A 494 1.88 -2.68 14.89
#